data_AF-A0A1V4UIH7-F1
#
_entry.id   AF-A0A1V4UIH7-F1
#
_cell.length_a   1.000
_cell.length_b   1.000
_cell.length_c   1.000
_cell.angle_alpha   90.00
_cell.angle_beta   90.00
_cell.angle_gamma   90.00
#
_symmetry.space_group_name_H-M   'P 1'
#
loop_
_entity.id
_entity.type
_entity.pdbx_description
1 polymer ?
#
loop_
_entity_poly.entity_id
_entity_poly.type
_entity_poly.pdbx_seq_one_letter_code
_entity_poly.pdbx_strand_id
1 'polypeptide(L)'
;MFLGKGILFLFSPLSRPLSRVFMLMRQGQVCMAKKKIETVCGFSCSDCDHHKKDCPGCEETTGKPFWTAFVNIDQCPIYECCMTIKTLPHCGKCPELVCERFTRFKNPEMTDEQAAAGLAAAEKELRARR
;
A
#
# COMPACT_ATOMS: atom_id res chain seq x y z
N MET A 1 68.22 -33.84 50.16
CA MET A 1 68.66 -33.86 48.75
C MET A 1 67.52 -34.37 47.90
N PHE A 2 66.69 -33.47 47.36
CA PHE A 2 65.79 -33.75 46.25
C PHE A 2 65.97 -32.60 45.27
N LEU A 3 66.74 -32.86 44.21
CA LEU A 3 66.78 -32.03 42.99
C LEU A 3 65.36 -32.01 42.41
N GLY A 4 64.79 -30.95 41.85
CA GLY A 4 65.29 -29.68 41.33
C GLY A 4 64.34 -29.26 40.20
N LYS A 5 64.11 -27.95 40.04
CA LYS A 5 63.32 -27.25 38.99
C LYS A 5 61.79 -27.48 39.08
N GLY A 6 60.94 -26.46 39.10
CA GLY A 6 61.12 -25.07 38.74
C GLY A 6 59.78 -24.61 38.17
N ILE A 7 59.03 -23.89 39.01
CA ILE A 7 57.85 -23.13 38.62
C ILE A 7 58.31 -21.98 37.72
N LEU A 8 57.56 -21.71 36.64
CA LEU A 8 56.95 -20.42 36.28
C LEU A 8 56.83 -20.25 34.76
N PHE A 9 55.57 -20.18 34.31
CA PHE A 9 54.98 -19.43 33.17
C PHE A 9 55.57 -19.61 31.76
N LEU A 10 54.67 -19.70 30.76
CA LEU A 10 54.71 -18.97 29.48
C LEU A 10 53.51 -19.41 28.61
N PHE A 11 52.65 -18.45 28.23
CA PHE A 11 51.82 -18.40 27.00
C PHE A 11 50.72 -19.49 26.81
N SER A 12 49.51 -19.26 26.31
CA SER A 12 48.72 -18.14 25.82
C SER A 12 47.27 -18.68 25.70
N PRO A 13 46.23 -17.84 25.66
CA PRO A 13 44.84 -18.25 25.84
C PRO A 13 44.16 -18.65 24.51
N LEU A 14 43.05 -19.38 24.67
CA LEU A 14 41.90 -19.35 23.76
C LEU A 14 42.00 -20.15 22.44
N SER A 15 41.79 -21.47 22.54
CA SER A 15 41.20 -22.26 21.47
C SER A 15 40.22 -23.27 22.05
N ARG A 16 39.05 -22.77 22.46
CA ARG A 16 37.84 -23.60 22.61
C ARG A 16 36.78 -23.00 21.69
N PRO A 17 36.32 -23.74 20.66
CA PRO A 17 35.36 -23.21 19.73
C PRO A 17 34.07 -22.91 20.47
N LEU A 18 33.62 -21.67 20.30
CA LEU A 18 32.38 -21.14 20.84
C LEU A 18 31.21 -22.07 20.50
N SER A 19 30.50 -22.47 21.55
CA SER A 19 29.07 -22.70 21.55
C SER A 19 28.35 -21.82 20.52
N ARG A 20 27.75 -22.42 19.48
CA ARG A 20 26.80 -21.73 18.61
C ARG A 20 25.51 -22.53 18.50
N VAL A 21 24.70 -22.36 19.55
CA VAL A 21 23.28 -22.02 19.43
C VAL A 21 22.51 -22.95 18.48
N PHE A 22 22.07 -24.06 19.06
CA PHE A 22 20.79 -24.67 18.71
C PHE A 22 19.68 -23.70 19.13
N MET A 23 19.29 -22.77 18.26
CA MET A 23 18.13 -21.90 18.50
C MET A 23 17.59 -21.37 17.17
N LEU A 24 16.44 -21.92 16.77
CA LEU A 24 15.41 -21.36 15.90
C LEU A 24 15.78 -20.10 15.09
N MET A 25 16.31 -20.28 13.88
CA MET A 25 16.09 -19.32 12.80
C MET A 25 14.76 -19.66 12.11
N ARG A 26 13.66 -19.39 12.82
CA ARG A 26 12.34 -19.22 12.20
C ARG A 26 12.42 -17.88 11.47
N GLN A 27 12.90 -17.87 10.23
CA GLN A 27 12.91 -16.66 9.40
C GLN A 27 11.48 -16.29 9.03
N GLY A 28 10.78 -15.67 9.97
CA GLY A 28 9.75 -14.71 9.67
C GLY A 28 10.43 -13.44 9.18
N GLN A 29 10.35 -13.19 7.88
CA GLN A 29 10.39 -11.83 7.37
C GLN A 29 9.40 -11.70 6.23
N VAL A 30 8.14 -11.56 6.66
CA VAL A 30 7.05 -10.77 6.07
C VAL A 30 7.05 -10.66 4.55
N CYS A 31 6.09 -11.35 3.92
CA CYS A 31 5.60 -11.04 2.58
C CYS A 31 5.26 -9.54 2.52
N MET A 32 6.06 -8.73 1.83
CA MET A 32 5.72 -7.33 1.58
C MET A 32 4.61 -7.28 0.53
N ALA A 33 3.39 -7.60 0.96
CA ALA A 33 2.19 -7.22 0.24
C ALA A 33 2.21 -5.68 0.16
N LYS A 34 2.37 -5.13 -1.06
CA LYS A 34 2.28 -3.69 -1.29
C LYS A 34 1.05 -3.16 -0.55
N LYS A 35 1.23 -2.20 0.38
CA LYS A 35 0.12 -1.60 1.11
C LYS A 35 -0.78 -0.91 0.08
N LYS A 36 -1.91 -1.54 -0.23
CA LYS A 36 -2.89 -1.03 -1.18
C LYS A 36 -3.59 0.15 -0.52
N ILE A 37 -3.52 1.33 -1.14
CA ILE A 37 -4.24 2.51 -0.69
C ILE A 37 -5.64 2.39 -1.28
N GLU A 38 -6.56 1.96 -0.43
CA GLU A 38 -7.95 1.74 -0.79
C GLU A 38 -8.67 3.09 -0.86
N THR A 39 -9.12 3.46 -2.06
CA THR A 39 -9.95 4.65 -2.26
C THR A 39 -11.42 4.27 -2.32
N VAL A 40 -12.30 5.25 -2.11
CA VAL A 40 -13.76 5.10 -2.22
C VAL A 40 -14.22 4.63 -3.60
N CYS A 41 -13.47 4.97 -4.65
CA CYS A 41 -13.81 4.70 -6.05
C CYS A 41 -13.19 3.40 -6.60
N GLY A 42 -12.40 2.67 -5.82
CA GLY A 42 -11.83 1.38 -6.24
C GLY A 42 -10.48 1.48 -6.96
N PHE A 43 -10.08 2.68 -7.39
CA PHE A 43 -8.76 2.90 -7.97
C PHE A 43 -7.67 2.89 -6.89
N SER A 44 -6.54 2.24 -7.17
CA SER A 44 -5.42 2.17 -6.24
C SER A 44 -4.48 3.36 -6.41
N CYS A 45 -4.30 4.17 -5.36
CA CYS A 45 -3.27 5.22 -5.35
C CYS A 45 -1.86 4.67 -5.08
N SER A 46 -1.70 3.38 -4.77
CA SER A 46 -0.40 2.79 -4.46
C SER A 46 0.57 2.80 -5.63
N ASP A 47 0.06 2.68 -6.86
CA ASP A 47 0.85 2.68 -8.08
C ASP A 47 0.63 3.99 -8.89
N CYS A 48 0.14 5.06 -8.24
CA CYS A 48 -0.12 6.36 -8.88
C CYS A 48 1.08 7.29 -8.74
N ASP A 49 1.60 7.79 -9.86
CA ASP A 49 2.80 8.64 -9.91
C ASP A 49 2.63 10.01 -9.24
N HIS A 50 1.40 10.49 -9.09
CA HIS A 50 1.04 11.76 -8.46
C HIS A 50 0.90 11.67 -6.94
N HIS A 51 0.67 10.45 -6.42
CA HIS A 51 0.44 10.26 -5.01
C HIS A 51 1.72 10.57 -4.21
N LYS A 52 1.60 11.44 -3.18
CA LYS A 52 2.71 12.01 -2.38
C LYS A 52 3.62 13.02 -3.08
N LYS A 53 3.38 13.37 -4.35
CA LYS A 53 4.08 14.47 -5.02
C LYS A 53 3.19 15.70 -5.02
N ASP A 54 2.16 15.67 -5.86
CA ASP A 54 1.19 16.74 -6.11
C ASP A 54 -0.22 16.35 -5.66
N CYS A 55 -0.45 15.08 -5.30
CA CYS A 55 -1.71 14.60 -4.75
C CYS A 55 -1.48 13.98 -3.35
N PRO A 56 -1.93 14.63 -2.26
CA PRO A 56 -1.81 14.07 -0.90
C PRO A 56 -2.86 12.99 -0.60
N GLY A 57 -3.82 12.76 -1.51
CA GLY A 57 -4.82 11.71 -1.41
C GLY A 57 -6.23 12.24 -1.16
N CYS A 58 -7.24 11.42 -1.45
CA CYS A 58 -8.64 11.84 -1.37
C CYS A 58 -9.09 12.16 0.06
N GLU A 59 -8.54 11.50 1.08
CA GLU A 59 -8.88 11.76 2.48
C GLU A 59 -8.34 13.13 2.92
N GLU A 60 -7.05 13.39 2.70
CA GLU A 60 -6.39 14.66 3.05
C GLU A 60 -6.97 15.86 2.31
N THR A 61 -7.36 15.66 1.04
CA THR A 61 -7.95 16.72 0.20
C THR A 61 -9.46 16.85 0.35
N THR A 62 -10.11 16.03 1.19
CA THR A 62 -11.58 15.95 1.25
C THR A 62 -12.21 15.78 -0.14
N GLY A 63 -11.65 14.88 -0.95
CA GLY A 63 -12.14 14.58 -2.29
C GLY A 63 -11.72 15.56 -3.37
N LYS A 64 -10.62 16.30 -3.20
CA LYS A 64 -10.05 17.21 -4.21
C LYS A 64 -8.69 16.71 -4.74
N PRO A 65 -8.65 15.56 -5.44
CA PRO A 65 -7.43 15.06 -6.04
C PRO A 65 -6.91 15.98 -7.15
N PHE A 66 -5.63 15.84 -7.53
CA PHE A 66 -4.94 16.71 -8.48
C PHE A 66 -5.72 17.01 -9.78
N TRP A 67 -6.49 16.04 -10.29
CA TRP A 67 -7.22 16.18 -11.55
C TRP A 67 -8.44 17.08 -11.49
N THR A 68 -9.00 17.37 -10.31
CA THR A 68 -10.19 18.25 -10.20
C THR A 68 -9.88 19.66 -10.69
N ALA A 69 -8.62 20.10 -10.52
CA ALA A 69 -8.12 21.36 -11.07
C ALA A 69 -8.12 21.38 -12.60
N PHE A 70 -7.77 20.27 -13.27
CA PHE A 70 -7.73 20.22 -14.74
C PHE A 70 -9.11 20.29 -15.39
N VAL A 71 -10.14 19.78 -14.71
CA VAL A 71 -11.53 19.79 -15.20
C VAL A 71 -12.36 20.92 -14.60
N ASN A 72 -11.74 21.82 -13.84
CA ASN A 72 -12.36 22.98 -13.19
C ASN A 72 -13.60 22.62 -12.36
N ILE A 73 -13.48 21.59 -11.51
CA ILE A 73 -14.50 21.23 -10.50
C ILE A 73 -13.91 21.35 -9.10
N ASP A 74 -14.75 21.71 -8.13
CA ASP A 74 -14.30 21.88 -6.76
C ASP A 74 -14.01 20.58 -6.03
N GLN A 75 -14.79 19.52 -6.30
CA GLN A 75 -14.71 18.24 -5.59
C GLN A 75 -15.05 17.08 -6.52
N CYS A 76 -14.42 15.92 -6.28
CA CYS A 76 -14.72 14.68 -6.98
C CYS A 76 -16.17 14.23 -6.65
N PRO A 77 -17.04 14.08 -7.66
CA PRO A 77 -18.45 13.75 -7.43
C PRO A 77 -18.64 12.31 -6.95
N ILE A 78 -17.68 11.41 -7.18
CA ILE A 78 -17.72 10.04 -6.61
C ILE A 78 -17.48 10.10 -5.11
N TYR A 79 -16.50 10.90 -4.69
CA TYR A 79 -16.17 11.08 -3.28
C TYR A 79 -17.32 11.76 -2.54
N GLU A 80 -17.84 12.87 -3.06
CA GLU A 80 -19.00 13.57 -2.51
C GLU A 80 -20.23 12.65 -2.41
N CYS A 81 -20.49 11.85 -3.45
CA CYS A 81 -21.58 10.88 -3.43
C CYS A 81 -21.45 9.86 -2.30
N CYS A 82 -20.24 9.32 -2.09
CA CYS A 82 -20.01 8.36 -1.00
C CYS A 82 -20.05 9.01 0.36
N MET A 83 -19.38 10.15 0.56
CA MET A 83 -19.20 10.74 1.89
C MET A 83 -20.40 11.56 2.36
N THR A 84 -21.06 12.29 1.44
CA THR A 84 -22.09 13.28 1.80
C THR A 84 -23.49 12.81 1.42
N ILE A 85 -23.69 12.28 0.21
CA ILE A 85 -25.03 12.01 -0.33
C ILE A 85 -25.57 10.65 0.13
N LYS A 86 -24.82 9.58 -0.13
CA LYS A 86 -25.22 8.20 0.19
C LYS A 86 -24.62 7.69 1.49
N THR A 87 -23.64 8.40 2.05
CA THR A 87 -22.97 8.05 3.32
C THR A 87 -22.50 6.58 3.33
N LEU A 88 -21.86 6.16 2.25
CA LEU A 88 -21.31 4.82 2.06
C LEU A 88 -19.78 4.84 2.26
N PRO A 89 -19.19 3.78 2.83
CA PRO A 89 -17.74 3.73 3.02
C PRO A 89 -16.96 3.64 1.70
N HIS A 90 -17.56 3.03 0.68
CA HIS A 90 -17.01 2.95 -0.68
C HIS A 90 -18.13 2.64 -1.68
N CYS A 91 -17.86 2.88 -2.98
CA CYS A 91 -18.86 2.66 -4.03
C CYS A 91 -19.30 1.19 -4.15
N GLY A 92 -18.52 0.23 -3.64
CA GLY A 92 -18.84 -1.20 -3.67
C GLY A 92 -20.17 -1.58 -3.01
N LYS A 93 -20.61 -0.79 -2.03
CA LYS A 93 -21.91 -0.96 -1.36
C LYS A 93 -23.07 -0.28 -2.10
N CYS A 94 -22.79 0.43 -3.19
CA CYS A 94 -23.82 1.07 -4.01
C CYS A 94 -24.43 0.04 -4.98
N PRO A 95 -25.77 -0.09 -5.06
CA PRO A 95 -26.39 -0.97 -6.04
C PRO A 95 -26.13 -0.51 -7.48
N GLU A 96 -26.03 0.80 -7.70
CA GLU A 96 -25.82 1.43 -9.02
C GLU A 96 -24.35 1.44 -9.49
N LEU A 97 -23.44 0.72 -8.85
CA LEU A 97 -22.06 0.60 -9.34
C LEU A 97 -22.01 -0.36 -10.54
N VAL A 98 -21.48 0.00 -11.71
CA VAL A 98 -20.83 1.28 -12.11
C VAL A 98 -21.84 2.33 -12.59
N CYS A 99 -21.71 3.59 -12.14
CA CYS A 99 -22.64 4.68 -12.49
C CYS A 99 -22.00 5.75 -13.39
N GLU A 100 -22.82 6.70 -13.88
CA GLU A 100 -22.40 7.80 -14.76
C GLU A 100 -21.21 8.64 -14.23
N ARG A 101 -21.02 8.71 -12.91
CA ARG A 101 -19.92 9.49 -12.31
C ARG A 101 -18.55 8.91 -12.66
N PHE A 102 -18.47 7.61 -12.95
CA PHE A 102 -17.25 6.95 -13.41
C PHE A 102 -16.97 7.19 -14.88
N THR A 103 -18.00 7.33 -15.72
CA THR A 103 -17.84 7.51 -17.17
C THR A 103 -17.75 8.98 -17.57
N ARG A 104 -18.25 9.90 -16.73
CA ARG A 104 -18.20 11.35 -16.97
C ARG A 104 -16.76 11.89 -17.06
N PHE A 105 -15.86 11.39 -16.21
CA PHE A 105 -14.46 11.83 -16.16
C PHE A 105 -13.55 10.70 -16.65
N LYS A 106 -13.22 10.74 -17.94
CA LYS A 106 -12.29 9.81 -18.59
C LYS A 106 -10.97 10.52 -18.86
N ASN A 107 -9.86 9.81 -18.68
CA ASN A 107 -8.57 10.31 -19.17
C ASN A 107 -8.62 10.37 -20.72
N PRO A 108 -8.45 11.55 -21.35
CA PRO A 108 -8.46 11.68 -22.81
C PRO A 108 -7.34 10.89 -23.51
N GLU A 109 -6.26 10.54 -22.81
CA GLU A 109 -5.15 9.75 -23.34
C GLU A 109 -5.41 8.24 -23.35
N MET A 110 -6.46 7.77 -22.67
CA MET A 110 -6.82 6.36 -22.63
C MET A 110 -7.77 5.99 -23.77
N THR A 111 -7.56 4.82 -24.37
CA THR A 111 -8.53 4.24 -25.29
C THR A 111 -9.80 3.81 -24.55
N ASP A 112 -10.90 3.68 -25.27
CA ASP A 112 -12.17 3.24 -24.68
C ASP A 112 -12.06 1.83 -24.07
N GLU A 113 -11.25 0.97 -24.68
CA GLU A 113 -10.96 -0.39 -24.19
C GLU A 113 -10.19 -0.35 -22.85
N GLN A 114 -9.17 0.51 -22.74
CA GLN A 114 -8.41 0.69 -21.50
C GLN A 114 -9.30 1.27 -20.39
N ALA A 115 -10.12 2.26 -20.71
CA ALA A 115 -11.07 2.84 -19.77
C ALA A 115 -12.08 1.80 -19.28
N ALA A 116 -12.68 1.02 -20.20
CA ALA A 116 -13.61 -0.05 -19.85
C ALA A 116 -12.96 -1.14 -18.98
N ALA A 117 -11.73 -1.54 -19.29
CA ALA A 117 -10.98 -2.51 -18.49
C ALA A 117 -10.69 -1.97 -17.08
N GLY A 118 -10.32 -0.69 -16.96
CA GLY A 118 -10.10 -0.02 -15.68
C GLY A 118 -11.37 0.03 -14.83
N LEU A 119 -12.52 0.34 -15.44
CA LEU A 119 -13.82 0.34 -14.76
C LEU A 119 -14.22 -1.06 -14.30
N ALA A 120 -14.06 -2.09 -15.14
CA ALA A 120 -14.36 -3.47 -14.76
C ALA A 120 -13.46 -3.97 -13.62
N ALA A 121 -12.18 -3.59 -13.62
CA ALA A 121 -11.26 -3.92 -12.54
C ALA A 121 -11.66 -3.22 -11.23
N ALA A 122 -12.01 -1.93 -11.29
CA ALA A 122 -12.49 -1.17 -10.14
C ALA A 122 -13.80 -1.74 -9.59
N GLU A 123 -14.75 -2.12 -10.44
CA GLU A 123 -16.01 -2.75 -10.03
C GLU A 123 -15.76 -4.07 -9.29
N LYS A 124 -15.01 -4.98 -9.90
CA LYS A 124 -14.69 -6.29 -9.30
C LYS A 124 -14.04 -6.13 -7.93
N GLU A 125 -13.11 -5.17 -7.83
CA GLU A 125 -12.40 -4.86 -6.61
C GLU A 125 -13.35 -4.33 -5.52
N LEU A 126 -14.18 -3.34 -5.87
CA LEU A 126 -15.13 -2.72 -4.97
C LEU A 126 -16.20 -3.70 -4.46
N ARG A 127 -16.69 -4.58 -5.33
CA ARG A 127 -17.67 -5.62 -4.99
C ARG A 127 -17.07 -6.71 -4.08
N ALA A 128 -15.75 -6.88 -4.11
CA ALA A 128 -15.05 -7.82 -3.24
C ALA A 128 -14.80 -7.28 -1.82
N ARG A 129 -14.93 -5.96 -1.60
CA ARG A 129 -14.80 -5.35 -0.27
C ARG A 129 -16.05 -5.63 0.59
N ARG A 130 -15.84 -5.98 1.86
CA ARG A 130 -16.91 -6.32 2.83
C ARG A 130 -17.46 -5.07 3.53
#